data_AF-A0A1I4X5R6-F1
#
_entry.id   AF-A0A1I4X5R6-F1
#
_cell.length_a   1.000
_cell.length_b   1.000
_cell.length_c   1.000
_cell.angle_alpha   90.00
_cell.angle_beta   90.00
_cell.angle_gamma   90.00
#
_symmetry.space_group_name_H-M   'P 1'
#
loop_
_entity.id
_entity.type
_entity.pdbx_description
1 polymer ?
#
loop_
_entity_poly.entity_id
_entity_poly.type
_entity_poly.pdbx_seq_one_letter_code
_entity_poly.pdbx_strand_id
1 'polypeptide(L)'
;MDTMLNIERALHELDQAMGKARSDRGAVPFYGPTLLASMNEKDQAMALQAEQARYQQDPEDSAIFFCLNAAISLLEVSQVLLQQQTSMTPIQRERQWKTLVLYTKTAGRSAYRAASILADQKDYGSAPDTPARPLRPRA
;
A
#
# COMPACT_ATOMS: atom_id res chain seq x y z
N MET A 1 -2.53 14.76 27.61
CA MET A 1 -2.02 14.77 26.22
C MET A 1 -3.19 14.35 25.34
N ASP A 2 -3.63 15.19 24.42
CA ASP A 2 -4.85 14.94 23.64
C ASP A 2 -4.54 13.95 22.51
N THR A 3 -5.09 12.73 22.61
CA THR A 3 -4.88 11.66 21.63
C THR A 3 -5.31 12.10 20.22
N MET A 4 -6.35 12.94 20.10
CA MET A 4 -6.82 13.45 18.81
C MET A 4 -5.76 14.32 18.14
N LEU A 5 -5.21 15.28 18.88
CA LEU A 5 -4.17 16.19 18.40
C LEU A 5 -2.91 15.43 17.93
N ASN A 6 -2.54 14.36 18.63
CA ASN A 6 -1.40 13.52 18.23
C ASN A 6 -1.66 12.79 16.90
N ILE A 7 -2.89 12.33 16.68
CA ILE A 7 -3.26 11.63 15.44
C ILE A 7 -3.32 12.60 14.26
N GLU A 8 -3.90 13.79 14.44
CA GLU A 8 -3.91 14.84 13.41
C GLU A 8 -2.50 15.24 12.98
N ARG A 9 -1.59 15.43 13.95
CA ARG A 9 -0.19 15.71 13.65
C ARG A 9 0.47 14.57 12.90
N ALA A 10 0.24 13.32 13.31
CA ALA A 10 0.82 12.16 12.64
C ALA A 10 0.35 12.04 11.18
N LEU A 11 -0.95 12.27 10.91
CA LEU A 11 -1.46 12.29 9.54
C LEU A 11 -0.80 13.38 8.70
N HIS A 12 -0.66 14.59 9.25
CA HIS A 12 0.00 15.69 8.54
C HIS A 12 1.45 15.36 8.15
N GLU A 13 2.22 14.77 9.05
CA GLU A 13 3.61 14.36 8.78
C GLU A 13 3.67 13.25 7.72
N LEU A 14 2.75 12.28 7.76
CA LEU A 14 2.68 11.20 6.78
C LEU A 14 2.27 11.70 5.39
N ASP A 15 1.32 12.64 5.31
CA ASP A 15 0.94 13.29 4.05
C ASP A 15 2.11 14.06 3.44
N GLN A 16 2.90 14.76 4.25
CA GLN A 16 4.13 15.40 3.79
C GLN A 16 5.16 14.38 3.30
N ALA A 17 5.35 13.27 4.02
CA ALA A 17 6.26 12.21 3.62
C ALA A 17 5.84 11.58 2.28
N MET A 18 4.54 11.33 2.09
CA MET A 18 4.00 10.86 0.81
C MET A 18 4.10 11.90 -0.30
N GLY A 19 3.86 13.18 0.00
CA GLY A 19 3.98 14.28 -0.96
C GLY A 19 5.42 14.42 -1.48
N LYS A 20 6.40 14.35 -0.57
CA LYS A 20 7.83 14.34 -0.93
C LYS A 20 8.24 13.08 -1.70
N ALA A 21 7.76 11.90 -1.28
CA ALA A 21 7.97 10.66 -2.01
C ALA A 21 7.37 10.70 -3.43
N ARG A 22 6.25 11.41 -3.63
CA ARG A 22 5.60 11.58 -4.94
C ARG A 22 6.31 12.60 -5.85
N SER A 23 7.02 13.58 -5.28
CA SER A 23 7.79 14.56 -6.05
C SER A 23 9.11 14.00 -6.59
N ASP A 24 9.73 13.04 -5.89
CA ASP A 24 10.96 12.37 -6.35
C ASP A 24 10.68 11.17 -7.27
N ARG A 25 9.49 10.57 -7.14
CA ARG A 25 9.07 9.41 -7.94
C ARG A 25 8.21 9.88 -9.10
N GLY A 26 8.70 9.76 -10.33
CA GLY A 26 7.86 9.92 -11.53
C GLY A 26 6.54 9.16 -11.30
N ALA A 27 5.40 9.84 -11.39
CA ALA A 27 4.14 9.44 -10.79
C ALA A 27 3.83 7.94 -10.91
N VAL A 28 3.80 7.23 -9.79
CA VAL A 28 3.13 5.93 -9.69
C VAL A 28 1.63 6.22 -9.81
N PRO A 29 0.91 5.70 -10.81
CA PRO A 29 -0.54 5.84 -10.85
C PRO A 29 -1.14 5.00 -9.73
N PHE A 30 -1.40 5.62 -8.57
CA PHE A 30 -2.17 4.97 -7.52
C PHE A 30 -3.65 5.00 -7.92
N TYR A 31 -4.18 3.84 -8.30
CA TYR A 31 -5.61 3.71 -8.55
C TYR A 31 -6.28 3.23 -7.27
N GLY A 32 -6.91 4.16 -6.55
CA GLY A 32 -7.70 3.83 -5.37
C GLY A 32 -8.82 2.81 -5.69
N PRO A 33 -9.32 2.05 -4.70
CA PRO A 33 -10.33 1.00 -4.92
C PRO A 33 -11.56 1.48 -5.70
N THR A 34 -11.99 2.73 -5.46
CA THR A 34 -13.11 3.38 -6.13
C THR A 34 -12.83 3.74 -7.59
N LEU A 35 -11.59 4.13 -7.90
CA LEU A 35 -11.18 4.46 -9.26
C LEU A 35 -11.00 3.18 -10.10
N LEU A 36 -10.44 2.13 -9.51
CA LEU A 36 -10.35 0.81 -10.15
C LEU A 36 -11.73 0.21 -10.45
N ALA A 37 -12.70 0.38 -9.55
CA ALA A 37 -14.05 -0.17 -9.72
C ALA A 37 -14.91 0.59 -10.75
N SER A 38 -14.47 1.78 -11.18
CA SER A 38 -15.15 2.57 -12.22
C SER A 38 -14.50 2.44 -13.60
N MET A 39 -13.38 1.73 -13.71
CA MET A 39 -12.71 1.42 -14.97
C MET A 39 -13.31 0.17 -15.61
N ASN A 40 -13.22 0.04 -16.94
CA ASN A 40 -13.53 -1.23 -17.59
C ASN A 40 -12.44 -2.27 -17.22
N GLU A 41 -12.75 -3.56 -17.38
CA GLU A 41 -11.85 -4.66 -16.99
C GLU A 41 -10.47 -4.60 -17.66
N LYS A 42 -10.40 -4.12 -18.90
CA LYS A 42 -9.15 -3.98 -19.67
C LYS A 42 -8.28 -2.85 -19.11
N ASP A 43 -8.89 -1.73 -18.76
CA ASP A 43 -8.21 -0.58 -18.18
C ASP A 43 -7.76 -0.88 -16.74
N GLN A 44 -8.56 -1.65 -16.00
CA GLN A 44 -8.19 -2.15 -14.67
C GLN A 44 -6.98 -3.10 -14.75
N ALA A 45 -6.96 -4.02 -15.72
CA ALA A 45 -5.85 -4.94 -15.93
C ALA A 45 -4.55 -4.21 -16.36
N MET A 46 -4.66 -3.23 -17.27
CA MET A 46 -3.51 -2.42 -17.69
C MET A 46 -2.97 -1.54 -16.54
N ALA A 47 -3.86 -0.95 -15.74
CA ALA A 47 -3.50 -0.19 -14.55
C ALA A 47 -2.71 -1.04 -13.54
N LEU A 48 -3.19 -2.25 -13.25
CA LEU A 48 -2.54 -3.20 -12.35
C LEU A 48 -1.20 -3.70 -12.91
N GLN A 49 -1.09 -3.93 -14.22
CA GLN A 49 0.17 -4.33 -14.85
C GLN A 49 1.22 -3.21 -14.85
N ALA A 50 0.83 -1.98 -15.17
CA ALA A 50 1.74 -0.83 -15.14
C ALA A 50 2.22 -0.54 -13.70
N GLU A 51 1.31 -0.67 -12.74
CA GLU A 51 1.60 -0.62 -11.31
C GLU A 51 2.65 -1.70 -10.92
N GLN A 52 2.40 -2.96 -11.29
CA GLN A 52 3.30 -4.08 -11.00
C GLN A 52 4.69 -3.92 -11.64
N ALA A 53 4.76 -3.43 -12.88
CA ALA A 53 6.01 -3.23 -13.61
C ALA A 53 6.90 -2.17 -12.94
N ARG A 54 6.33 -1.14 -12.32
CA ARG A 54 7.12 -0.14 -11.57
C ARG A 54 7.52 -0.63 -10.17
N TYR A 55 6.71 -1.48 -9.54
CA TYR A 55 7.11 -2.12 -8.28
C TYR A 55 8.34 -3.00 -8.41
N GLN A 56 8.55 -3.58 -9.59
CA GLN A 56 9.76 -4.33 -9.90
C GLN A 56 11.00 -3.44 -10.11
N GLN A 57 10.82 -2.17 -10.46
CA GLN A 57 11.94 -1.25 -10.70
C GLN A 57 12.53 -0.70 -9.40
N ASP A 58 11.70 -0.44 -8.39
CA ASP A 58 12.14 0.00 -7.07
C ASP A 58 11.24 -0.58 -5.96
N PRO A 59 11.58 -1.79 -5.47
CA PRO A 59 10.75 -2.54 -4.52
C PRO A 59 10.75 -1.92 -3.12
N GLU A 60 11.86 -1.32 -2.68
CA GLU A 60 11.97 -0.70 -1.36
C GLU A 60 11.11 0.56 -1.29
N ASP A 61 11.18 1.41 -2.31
CA ASP A 61 10.35 2.61 -2.41
C ASP A 61 8.86 2.28 -2.49
N SER A 62 8.53 1.24 -3.24
CA SER A 62 7.15 0.74 -3.37
C SER A 62 6.63 0.21 -2.03
N ALA A 63 7.46 -0.54 -1.29
CA ALA A 63 7.10 -1.02 0.04
C ALA A 63 6.90 0.15 1.03
N ILE A 64 7.76 1.18 1.00
CA ILE A 64 7.59 2.39 1.81
C ILE A 64 6.25 3.06 1.50
N PHE A 65 5.89 3.22 0.22
CA PHE A 65 4.61 3.81 -0.17
C PHE A 65 3.42 3.05 0.41
N PHE A 66 3.40 1.72 0.26
CA PHE A 66 2.31 0.90 0.78
C PHE A 66 2.24 0.89 2.32
N CYS A 67 3.38 0.96 3.01
CA CYS A 67 3.44 1.09 4.47
C CYS A 67 2.89 2.43 4.95
N LEU A 68 3.29 3.54 4.32
CA LEU A 68 2.78 4.88 4.67
C LEU A 68 1.26 4.97 4.43
N ASN A 69 0.79 4.47 3.30
CA ASN A 69 -0.64 4.43 3.00
C ASN A 69 -1.44 3.57 4.01
N ALA A 70 -0.89 2.43 4.45
CA ALA A 70 -1.50 1.61 5.50
C ALA A 70 -1.57 2.36 6.84
N ALA A 71 -0.50 3.06 7.22
CA ALA A 71 -0.45 3.84 8.45
C ALA A 71 -1.49 4.97 8.47
N ILE A 72 -1.60 5.73 7.37
CA ILE A 72 -2.62 6.78 7.20
C ILE A 72 -4.03 6.20 7.39
N SER A 73 -4.36 5.12 6.68
CA SER A 73 -5.68 4.49 6.79
C SER A 73 -6.02 4.04 8.23
N LEU A 74 -5.04 3.53 8.99
CA LEU A 74 -5.24 3.14 10.39
C LEU A 74 -5.42 4.33 11.33
N LEU A 75 -4.72 5.43 11.08
CA LEU A 75 -4.88 6.68 11.83
C LEU A 75 -6.23 7.33 11.55
N GLU A 76 -6.72 7.33 10.31
CA GLU A 76 -8.07 7.79 9.96
C GLU A 76 -9.15 6.96 10.66
N VAL A 77 -9.00 5.63 10.68
CA VAL A 77 -9.89 4.73 11.47
C VAL A 77 -9.87 5.12 12.95
N SER A 78 -8.69 5.43 13.50
CA SER A 78 -8.53 5.85 14.88
C SER A 78 -9.23 7.18 15.17
N GLN A 79 -9.13 8.17 14.26
CA GLN A 79 -9.87 9.44 14.39
C GLN A 79 -11.37 9.20 14.43
N VAL A 80 -11.90 8.41 13.49
CA VAL A 80 -13.34 8.15 13.41
C VAL A 80 -13.86 7.44 14.67
N LEU A 81 -13.05 6.54 15.26
CA LEU A 81 -13.38 5.89 16.53
C LEU A 81 -13.39 6.88 17.70
N LEU A 82 -12.40 7.77 17.78
CA LEU A 82 -12.32 8.80 18.83
C LEU A 82 -13.41 9.87 18.71
N GLN A 83 -13.87 10.16 17.49
CA GLN A 83 -14.95 11.10 17.20
C GLN A 83 -16.36 10.48 17.33
N GLN A 84 -16.50 9.21 17.76
CA GLN A 84 -17.82 8.57 17.86
C GLN A 84 -18.75 9.37 18.77
N GLN A 85 -19.74 10.01 18.14
CA GLN A 85 -20.74 10.81 18.83
C GLN A 85 -21.74 9.91 19.55
N THR A 86 -22.03 10.23 20.81
CA THR A 86 -22.97 9.49 21.67
C THR A 86 -24.41 9.47 21.13
N SER A 87 -24.72 10.32 20.14
CA SER A 87 -26.05 10.54 19.56
C SER A 87 -26.39 9.69 18.33
N MET A 88 -25.50 8.81 17.85
CA MET A 88 -25.80 7.99 16.67
C MET A 88 -26.88 6.94 16.96
N THR A 89 -27.84 6.81 16.03
CA THR A 89 -28.82 5.72 16.06
C THR A 89 -28.14 4.36 15.86
N PRO A 90 -28.75 3.24 16.33
CA PRO A 90 -28.16 1.90 16.17
C PRO A 90 -27.79 1.55 14.72
N ILE A 91 -28.62 1.94 13.75
CA ILE A 91 -28.39 1.68 12.31
C ILE A 91 -27.19 2.49 11.79
N GLN A 92 -27.05 3.76 12.21
CA GLN A 92 -25.90 4.58 11.83
C GLN A 92 -24.60 4.03 12.40
N ARG A 93 -24.63 3.57 13.65
CA ARG A 93 -23.49 2.92 14.29
C ARG A 93 -23.07 1.64 13.57
N GLU A 94 -24.04 0.79 13.19
CA GLU A 94 -23.75 -0.43 12.43
C GLU A 94 -23.12 -0.13 11.08
N ARG A 95 -23.64 0.86 10.34
CA ARG A 95 -23.06 1.30 9.06
C ARG A 95 -21.64 1.83 9.24
N GLN A 96 -21.41 2.65 10.27
CA GLN A 96 -20.08 3.17 10.58
C GLN A 96 -19.10 2.03 10.87
N TRP A 97 -19.49 1.03 11.67
CA TRP A 97 -18.63 -0.12 11.95
C TRP A 97 -18.30 -0.94 10.71
N LYS A 98 -19.28 -1.17 9.82
CA LYS A 98 -19.02 -1.86 8.54
C LYS A 98 -18.00 -1.09 7.69
N THR A 99 -18.12 0.25 7.63
CA THR A 99 -17.15 1.10 6.92
C THR A 99 -15.76 1.02 7.56
N LEU A 100 -15.66 1.09 8.89
CA LEU A 100 -14.39 0.98 9.59
C LEU A 100 -13.71 -0.36 9.36
N VAL A 101 -14.47 -1.46 9.40
CA VAL A 101 -13.95 -2.80 9.06
C VAL A 101 -13.41 -2.84 7.64
N LEU A 102 -14.11 -2.21 6.67
CA LEU A 102 -13.64 -2.14 5.29
C LEU A 102 -12.32 -1.36 5.18
N TYR A 103 -12.21 -0.21 5.84
CA TYR A 103 -10.99 0.61 5.82
C TYR A 103 -9.80 -0.09 6.49
N THR A 104 -10.02 -0.73 7.64
CA THR A 104 -8.97 -1.53 8.30
C THR A 104 -8.51 -2.70 7.42
N LYS A 105 -9.42 -3.37 6.70
CA LYS A 105 -9.05 -4.42 5.72
C LYS A 105 -8.22 -3.87 4.57
N THR A 106 -8.58 -2.69 4.05
CA THR A 106 -7.80 -2.01 3.00
C THR A 106 -6.40 -1.67 3.50
N ALA A 107 -6.26 -1.14 4.71
CA ALA A 107 -4.97 -0.88 5.34
C ALA A 107 -4.14 -2.17 5.49
N GLY A 108 -4.75 -3.25 5.97
CA GLY A 108 -4.10 -4.56 6.08
C GLY A 108 -3.63 -5.12 4.74
N ARG A 109 -4.42 -4.98 3.67
CA ARG A 109 -4.02 -5.36 2.31
C ARG A 109 -2.84 -4.52 1.79
N SER A 110 -2.82 -3.23 2.11
CA SER A 110 -1.70 -2.33 1.77
C SER A 110 -0.41 -2.79 2.46
N ALA A 111 -0.45 -3.01 3.78
CA ALA A 111 0.70 -3.50 4.53
C ALA A 111 1.17 -4.89 4.05
N TYR A 112 0.23 -5.80 3.76
CA TYR A 112 0.55 -7.11 3.20
C TYR A 112 1.26 -6.99 1.84
N ARG A 113 0.80 -6.10 0.95
CA ARG A 113 1.47 -5.85 -0.34
C ARG A 113 2.91 -5.38 -0.16
N ALA A 114 3.18 -4.48 0.78
CA ALA A 114 4.56 -4.05 1.09
C ALA A 114 5.44 -5.25 1.47
N ALA A 115 4.93 -6.12 2.35
CA ALA A 115 5.66 -7.32 2.77
C ALA A 115 5.89 -8.29 1.60
N SER A 116 4.89 -8.50 0.73
CA SER A 116 5.04 -9.35 -0.46
C SER A 116 6.06 -8.81 -1.45
N ILE A 117 6.06 -7.51 -1.73
CA ILE A 117 7.05 -6.88 -2.62
C ILE A 117 8.47 -7.14 -2.12
N LEU A 118 8.71 -7.00 -0.83
CA LEU A 118 10.03 -7.25 -0.22
C LEU A 118 10.37 -8.74 -0.16
N ALA A 119 9.38 -9.62 0.03
CA ALA A 119 9.59 -11.07 0.06
C ALA A 119 9.95 -11.62 -1.33
N ASP A 120 9.28 -11.15 -2.39
CA ASP A 120 9.53 -11.57 -3.77
C ASP A 120 10.97 -11.23 -4.24
N GLN A 121 11.60 -10.19 -3.66
CA GLN A 121 13.02 -9.87 -3.91
C GLN A 121 13.99 -10.94 -3.40
N LYS A 122 13.62 -11.65 -2.33
CA LYS A 122 14.51 -12.65 -1.71
C LYS A 122 14.74 -13.85 -2.63
N ASP A 123 13.80 -14.15 -3.52
CA ASP A 123 13.93 -15.23 -4.49
C ASP A 123 14.86 -14.87 -5.68
N TYR A 124 15.03 -13.58 -6.00
CA TYR A 124 15.95 -13.11 -7.04
C TYR A 124 17.43 -13.09 -6.60
N GLY A 125 17.72 -13.00 -5.29
CA GLY A 125 19.08 -13.10 -4.73
C GLY A 125 19.69 -14.51 -4.78
N SER A 126 18.93 -15.50 -5.24
CA SER A 126 19.32 -16.90 -5.42
C SER A 126 19.40 -17.30 -6.89
N ALA A 127 20.00 -16.45 -7.74
CA ALA A 127 20.46 -16.90 -9.05
C ALA A 127 21.68 -17.83 -8.88
N PRO A 128 21.74 -18.97 -9.59
CA PRO A 128 22.82 -19.93 -9.43
C PRO A 128 24.10 -19.40 -10.08
N ASP A 129 25.09 -19.07 -9.25
CA ASP A 129 26.47 -18.88 -9.69
C ASP A 129 27.04 -20.27 -10.06
N THR A 130 26.73 -20.76 -11.25
CA THR A 130 27.39 -21.94 -11.83
C THR A 130 28.24 -21.48 -13.01
N PRO A 131 29.58 -21.42 -12.87
CA PRO A 131 30.45 -21.09 -13.99
C PRO A 131 30.32 -22.15 -15.08
N ALA A 132 30.24 -21.68 -16.33
CA ALA A 132 30.16 -22.50 -17.53
C ALA A 132 31.25 -23.58 -17.52
N ARG A 133 30.84 -24.86 -17.51
CA ARG A 133 31.72 -26.02 -17.66
C ARG A 133 32.40 -25.94 -19.03
N PRO A 134 33.74 -25.92 -19.13
CA PRO A 134 34.40 -25.89 -20.43
C PRO A 134 34.13 -27.20 -21.17
N LEU A 135 33.76 -27.07 -22.45
CA LEU A 135 33.61 -28.18 -23.40
C LEU A 135 34.95 -28.91 -23.51
N ARG A 136 35.01 -30.18 -23.10
CA ARG A 136 36.16 -31.03 -23.38
C ARG A 136 36.16 -31.39 -24.88
N PRO A 137 37.29 -31.24 -25.60
CA PRO A 137 37.39 -31.77 -26.95
C PRO A 137 37.38 -33.30 -26.90
N ARG A 138 36.65 -33.90 -27.85
CA ARG A 138 36.65 -35.35 -28.09
C ARG A 138 38.04 -35.80 -28.53
N ALA A 139 38.55 -36.84 -27.90
CA ALA A 139 39.61 -37.70 -28.40
C ALA A 139 39.04 -39.12 -28.51
#